data_AF-A0A257QIL5-F1
#
_entry.id   AF-A0A257QIL5-F1
#
_cell.length_a   1.000
_cell.length_b   1.000
_cell.length_c   1.000
_cell.angle_alpha   90.00
_cell.angle_beta   90.00
_cell.angle_gamma   90.00
#
_symmetry.space_group_name_H-M   'P 1'
#
loop_
_entity.id
_entity.type
_entity.pdbx_description
1 polymer ?
#
loop_
_entity_poly.entity_id
_entity_poly.type
_entity_poly.pdbx_seq_one_letter_code
_entity_poly.pdbx_strand_id
1 'polypeptide(L)'
;IVDWDDPILAPKERDLMFIGGGVANVWNKAHEEALFYKGYRHTEVDTTLLAYYRHERILEDIALYGQQLLLTTTGGQDRIQWYKDFIAQFEPQGVVEIAFKTDEDVPTT
;
A
#
# COMPACT_ATOMS: atom_id res chain seq x y z
N ILE A 1 -0.44 -10.82 -13.65
CA ILE A 1 0.63 -10.76 -12.63
C ILE A 1 1.95 -10.83 -13.38
N VAL A 2 2.78 -9.80 -13.24
CA VAL A 2 4.14 -9.65 -13.81
C VAL A 2 5.04 -9.13 -12.67
N ASP A 3 6.32 -8.88 -12.94
CA ASP A 3 7.30 -8.37 -11.94
C ASP A 3 7.61 -9.42 -10.85
N TRP A 4 8.42 -10.43 -11.22
CA TRP A 4 8.75 -11.61 -10.38
C TRP A 4 10.22 -11.60 -9.95
N ASP A 5 10.86 -10.44 -9.88
CA ASP A 5 12.29 -10.35 -9.59
C ASP A 5 12.60 -10.55 -8.09
N ASP A 6 11.69 -10.14 -7.19
CA ASP A 6 11.88 -10.19 -5.73
C ASP A 6 10.74 -10.89 -4.95
N PRO A 7 10.38 -12.16 -5.25
CA PRO A 7 9.39 -12.89 -4.46
C PRO A 7 9.93 -13.25 -3.08
N ILE A 8 9.08 -13.17 -2.06
CA ILE A 8 9.42 -13.51 -0.66
C ILE A 8 8.44 -14.53 -0.07
N LEU A 9 8.88 -15.23 0.98
CA LEU A 9 7.99 -16.03 1.83
C LEU A 9 7.44 -15.14 2.95
N ALA A 10 6.13 -14.91 2.93
CA ALA A 10 5.43 -14.06 3.90
C ALA A 10 3.99 -14.59 4.15
N PRO A 11 3.31 -14.13 5.21
CA PRO A 11 1.87 -14.25 5.32
C PRO A 11 1.15 -13.72 4.08
N LYS A 12 -0.01 -14.30 3.75
CA LYS A 12 -0.82 -13.92 2.58
C LYS A 12 -1.23 -12.45 2.59
N GLU A 13 -1.31 -11.83 3.77
CA GLU A 13 -1.59 -10.41 3.97
C GLU A 13 -0.57 -9.50 3.26
N ARG A 14 0.65 -9.99 2.98
CA ARG A 14 1.64 -9.25 2.17
C ARG A 14 1.13 -8.96 0.75
N ASP A 15 0.35 -9.86 0.17
CA ASP A 15 -0.25 -9.67 -1.15
C ASP A 15 -1.67 -9.08 -1.02
N LEU A 16 -2.44 -9.50 -0.01
CA LEU A 16 -3.82 -9.04 0.17
C LEU A 16 -3.91 -7.56 0.56
N MET A 17 -2.84 -6.95 1.12
CA MET A 17 -2.81 -5.52 1.44
C MET A 17 -3.14 -4.60 0.25
N PHE A 18 -2.88 -5.05 -0.99
CA PHE A 18 -3.17 -4.29 -2.21
C PHE A 18 -4.66 -4.26 -2.56
N ILE A 19 -5.43 -5.27 -2.14
CA ILE A 19 -6.87 -5.35 -2.40
C ILE A 19 -7.58 -4.39 -1.45
N GLY A 20 -8.29 -3.41 -2.00
CA GLY A 20 -8.83 -2.31 -1.20
C GLY A 20 -7.76 -1.33 -0.70
N GLY A 21 -6.49 -1.50 -1.10
CA GLY A 21 -5.33 -0.80 -0.52
C GLY A 21 -5.06 0.60 -1.07
N GLY A 22 -5.66 0.99 -2.20
CA GLY A 22 -5.56 2.35 -2.72
C GLY A 22 -4.24 2.75 -3.37
N VAL A 23 -3.37 1.78 -3.69
CA VAL A 23 -2.08 2.07 -4.36
C VAL A 23 -2.34 2.79 -5.68
N ALA A 24 -1.62 3.90 -5.91
CA ALA A 24 -1.84 4.81 -7.05
C ALA A 24 -3.28 5.36 -7.15
N ASN A 25 -3.99 5.45 -6.01
CA ASN A 25 -5.38 5.88 -5.89
C ASN A 25 -6.37 5.07 -6.76
N VAL A 26 -6.06 3.79 -6.97
CA VAL A 26 -6.93 2.78 -7.57
C VAL A 26 -7.09 1.59 -6.62
N TRP A 27 -7.98 0.66 -6.94
CA TRP A 27 -8.23 -0.54 -6.11
C TRP A 27 -8.68 -0.19 -4.68
N ASN A 28 -9.48 0.87 -4.54
CA ASN A 28 -10.01 1.39 -3.28
C ASN A 28 -11.54 1.42 -3.24
N LYS A 29 -12.21 0.71 -4.18
CA LYS A 29 -13.69 0.64 -4.20
C LYS A 29 -14.17 -0.68 -3.61
N ALA A 30 -15.12 -0.58 -2.68
CA ALA A 30 -15.69 -1.75 -1.98
C ALA A 30 -16.21 -2.86 -2.92
N HIS A 31 -16.74 -2.51 -4.09
CA HIS A 31 -17.22 -3.51 -5.06
C HIS A 31 -16.08 -4.27 -5.76
N GLU A 32 -14.92 -3.65 -5.96
CA GLU A 32 -13.73 -4.28 -6.56
C GLU A 32 -13.17 -5.32 -5.59
N GLU A 33 -13.07 -4.96 -4.29
CA GLU A 33 -12.68 -5.85 -3.21
C GLU A 33 -13.64 -7.06 -3.07
N ALA A 34 -14.95 -6.81 -3.09
CA ALA A 34 -15.95 -7.88 -3.01
C ALA A 34 -15.85 -8.87 -4.19
N LEU A 35 -15.59 -8.37 -5.40
CA LEU A 35 -15.37 -9.22 -6.59
C LEU A 35 -14.09 -10.04 -6.48
N PHE A 36 -13.01 -9.46 -5.93
CA PHE A 36 -11.78 -10.18 -5.65
C PHE A 36 -12.01 -11.34 -4.69
N TYR A 37 -12.58 -11.09 -3.51
CA TYR A 37 -12.81 -12.13 -2.51
C TYR A 37 -13.81 -13.20 -2.94
N LYS A 38 -14.75 -12.87 -3.84
CA LYS A 38 -15.60 -13.88 -4.51
C LYS A 38 -14.77 -14.89 -5.30
N GLY A 39 -13.71 -14.45 -5.98
CA GLY A 39 -12.80 -15.33 -6.73
C GLY A 39 -11.77 -16.02 -5.84
N TYR A 40 -11.21 -15.28 -4.88
CA TYR A 40 -10.18 -15.76 -3.94
C TYR A 40 -10.71 -16.83 -2.98
N ARG A 41 -12.04 -16.85 -2.79
CA ARG A 41 -12.79 -17.72 -1.85
C ARG A 41 -12.61 -17.29 -0.39
N HIS A 42 -13.38 -17.95 0.48
CA HIS A 42 -13.34 -17.69 1.91
C HIS A 42 -11.94 -17.95 2.46
N THR A 43 -11.37 -16.90 3.05
CA THR A 43 -10.12 -16.91 3.79
C THR A 43 -10.31 -16.00 5.00
N GLU A 44 -9.75 -16.39 6.13
CA GLU A 44 -9.62 -15.47 7.27
C GLU A 44 -8.42 -14.56 7.00
N VAL A 45 -8.66 -13.26 6.96
CA VAL A 45 -7.63 -12.23 6.81
C VAL A 45 -7.30 -11.72 8.21
N ASP A 46 -6.03 -11.76 8.57
CA ASP A 46 -5.57 -11.17 9.83
C ASP A 46 -5.48 -9.64 9.67
N THR A 47 -6.39 -8.90 10.32
CA THR A 47 -6.47 -7.45 10.20
C THR A 47 -5.24 -6.74 10.79
N THR A 48 -4.59 -7.35 11.80
CA THR A 48 -3.34 -6.82 12.37
C THR A 48 -2.21 -6.88 11.35
N LEU A 49 -2.05 -8.02 10.66
CA LEU A 49 -1.05 -8.16 9.62
C LEU A 49 -1.37 -7.33 8.38
N LEU A 50 -2.65 -7.20 8.02
CA LEU A 50 -3.09 -6.36 6.90
C LEU A 50 -2.76 -4.89 7.16
N ALA A 51 -3.10 -4.38 8.35
CA ALA A 51 -2.77 -3.03 8.80
C ALA A 51 -1.25 -2.81 8.82
N TYR A 52 -0.49 -3.76 9.38
CA TYR A 52 0.97 -3.72 9.40
C TYR A 52 1.56 -3.55 8.00
N TYR A 53 1.15 -4.37 7.03
CA TYR A 53 1.72 -4.32 5.68
C TYR A 53 1.32 -3.06 4.91
N ARG A 54 0.10 -2.55 5.11
CA ARG A 54 -0.30 -1.24 4.53
C ARG A 54 0.57 -0.10 5.05
N HIS A 55 0.86 -0.08 6.35
CA HIS A 55 1.75 0.93 6.95
C HIS A 55 3.20 0.76 6.52
N GLU A 56 3.72 -0.46 6.55
CA GLU A 56 5.12 -0.75 6.21
C GLU A 56 5.44 -0.37 4.77
N ARG A 57 4.53 -0.64 3.82
CA ARG A 57 4.68 -0.23 2.42
C ARG A 57 4.77 1.28 2.24
N ILE A 58 3.98 2.05 2.99
CA ILE A 58 4.00 3.52 2.98
C ILE A 58 5.32 4.03 3.57
N LEU A 59 5.78 3.42 4.67
CA LEU A 59 7.06 3.78 5.28
C LEU A 59 8.24 3.52 4.34
N GLU A 60 8.22 2.41 3.60
CA GLU A 60 9.21 2.09 2.57
C GLU A 60 9.23 3.14 1.46
N ASP A 61 8.06 3.54 0.94
CA ASP A 61 7.94 4.61 -0.05
C ASP A 61 8.45 5.95 0.49
N ILE A 62 8.10 6.32 1.72
CA ILE A 62 8.60 7.55 2.37
C ILE A 62 10.12 7.52 2.48
N ALA A 63 10.72 6.39 2.86
CA ALA A 63 12.17 6.26 2.96
C ALA A 63 12.85 6.40 1.58
N LEU A 64 12.31 5.73 0.56
CA LEU A 64 12.82 5.77 -0.81
C LEU A 64 12.71 7.18 -1.41
N TYR A 65 11.52 7.79 -1.39
CA TYR A 65 11.32 9.13 -1.91
C TYR A 65 12.08 10.17 -1.10
N GLY A 66 12.14 10.03 0.23
CA GLY A 66 12.91 10.91 1.10
C GLY A 66 14.40 10.90 0.76
N GLN A 67 14.98 9.72 0.54
CA GLN A 67 16.37 9.60 0.08
C GLN A 67 16.57 10.32 -1.25
N GLN A 68 15.71 10.07 -2.22
CA GLN A 68 15.84 10.69 -3.53
C GLN A 68 15.66 12.21 -3.53
N LEU A 69 14.69 12.71 -2.76
CA LEU A 69 14.32 14.13 -2.72
C LEU A 69 15.24 14.97 -1.83
N LEU A 70 15.76 14.42 -0.74
CA LEU A 70 16.53 15.17 0.27
C LEU A 70 18.03 14.89 0.24
N LEU A 71 18.44 13.68 -0.12
CA LEU A 71 19.83 13.23 0.02
C LEU A 71 20.58 13.13 -1.31
N THR A 72 19.92 13.42 -2.44
CA THR A 72 20.56 13.43 -3.76
C THR A 72 20.26 14.71 -4.54
N THR A 73 21.21 15.13 -5.37
CA THR A 73 21.01 16.17 -6.40
C THR A 73 20.87 15.57 -7.81
N THR A 74 21.05 14.25 -7.93
CA THR A 74 21.04 13.49 -9.19
C THR A 74 19.66 13.41 -9.84
N GLY A 75 18.58 13.66 -9.08
CA GLY A 75 17.20 13.34 -9.44
C GLY A 75 16.59 14.00 -10.70
N GLY A 76 17.26 14.94 -11.37
CA GLY A 76 16.87 15.40 -12.72
C GLY A 76 15.35 15.66 -12.91
N GLN A 77 14.79 15.23 -14.05
CA GLN A 77 13.36 15.32 -14.37
C GLN A 77 12.48 14.39 -13.49
N ASP A 78 13.04 13.25 -13.06
CA ASP A 78 12.32 12.25 -12.26
C ASP A 78 12.02 12.74 -10.83
N ARG A 79 12.79 13.72 -10.33
CA ARG A 79 12.59 14.32 -9.00
C ARG A 79 11.20 14.94 -8.84
N ILE A 80 10.68 15.57 -9.89
CA ILE A 80 9.32 16.14 -9.87
C ILE A 80 8.30 15.01 -9.80
N GLN A 81 8.53 13.90 -10.50
CA GLN A 81 7.64 12.75 -10.47
C GLN A 81 7.64 12.08 -9.10
N TRP A 82 8.82 11.81 -8.52
CA TRP A 82 8.94 11.28 -7.16
C TRP A 82 8.29 12.18 -6.10
N TYR A 83 8.37 13.50 -6.26
CA TYR A 83 7.65 14.43 -5.39
C TYR A 83 6.13 14.28 -5.53
N LYS A 84 5.63 14.18 -6.76
CA LYS A 84 4.18 13.97 -7.01
C LYS A 84 3.71 12.65 -6.42
N ASP A 85 4.45 11.56 -6.63
CA ASP A 85 4.11 10.24 -6.13
C ASP A 85 4.14 10.20 -4.60
N PHE A 86 5.13 10.87 -3.98
CA PHE A 86 5.20 11.04 -2.53
C PHE A 86 3.96 11.75 -1.97
N ILE A 87 3.57 12.89 -2.54
CA ILE A 87 2.40 13.65 -2.08
C ILE A 87 1.10 12.90 -2.36
N ALA A 88 1.02 12.17 -3.48
CA ALA A 88 -0.16 11.38 -3.85
C ALA A 88 -0.54 10.32 -2.80
N GLN A 89 0.40 9.86 -1.97
CA GLN A 89 0.10 8.93 -0.87
C GLN A 89 -0.89 9.51 0.16
N PHE A 90 -0.92 10.84 0.30
CA PHE A 90 -1.72 11.58 1.28
C PHE A 90 -3.02 12.17 0.70
N GLU A 91 -3.31 11.92 -0.57
CA GLU A 91 -4.54 12.37 -1.20
C GLU A 91 -5.77 11.63 -0.62
N PRO A 92 -6.98 12.21 -0.70
CA PRO A 92 -8.20 11.55 -0.25
C PRO A 92 -8.41 10.20 -0.94
N GLN A 93 -8.82 9.19 -0.17
CA GLN A 93 -8.95 7.79 -0.58
C GLN A 93 -7.61 7.14 -1.01
N GLY A 94 -6.48 7.80 -0.72
CA GLY A 94 -5.14 7.28 -0.92
C GLY A 94 -4.72 6.30 0.17
N VAL A 95 -3.49 5.77 0.00
CA VAL A 95 -2.94 4.70 0.83
C VAL A 95 -2.88 5.06 2.32
N VAL A 96 -2.56 6.31 2.67
CA VAL A 96 -2.45 6.74 4.09
C VAL A 96 -3.82 6.73 4.78
N GLU A 97 -4.85 7.29 4.13
CA GLU A 97 -6.20 7.31 4.70
C GLU A 97 -6.74 5.88 4.87
N ILE A 98 -6.50 5.01 3.88
CA ILE A 98 -6.93 3.61 3.93
C ILE A 98 -6.18 2.83 5.01
N ALA A 99 -4.87 3.03 5.16
CA ALA A 99 -4.08 2.38 6.19
C ALA A 99 -4.63 2.72 7.59
N PHE A 100 -4.89 3.99 7.88
CA PHE A 100 -5.47 4.40 9.17
C PHE A 100 -6.88 3.87 9.40
N LYS A 101 -7.72 3.79 8.37
CA LYS A 101 -9.04 3.13 8.50
C LYS A 101 -8.91 1.64 8.81
N THR A 102 -7.88 0.98 8.29
CA THR A 102 -7.63 -0.45 8.56
C THR A 102 -7.29 -0.68 10.04
N ASP A 103 -6.63 0.29 10.70
CA ASP A 103 -6.31 0.20 12.13
C ASP A 103 -7.56 0.22 13.01
N GLU A 104 -8.65 0.86 12.56
CA GLU A 104 -9.93 0.88 13.29
C GLU A 104 -10.54 -0.52 13.42
N ASP A 105 -10.19 -1.43 12.50
CA ASP A 105 -10.62 -2.84 12.49
C ASP A 105 -9.66 -3.78 13.24
N VAL A 106 -8.57 -3.25 13.81
CA VAL A 106 -7.63 -4.05 14.62
C VAL A 106 -8.23 -4.26 16.02
N PRO A 107 -8.32 -5.51 16.51
CA PRO A 107 -8.88 -5.78 17.84
C PRO A 107 -8.10 -5.07 18.95
N THR A 108 -8.83 -4.36 19.83
CA THR A 108 -8.25 -3.84 21.08
C THR A 108 -7.93 -4.97 22.05
N THR A 109 -6.69 -5.01 22.53
CA THR A 109 -6.17 -5.97 23.53
C THR A 109 -6.78 -5.79 24.92
#